data_AF-A0A2H6MUI5-F1
#
_entry.id   AF-A0A2H6MUI5-F1
#
_cell.length_a   1.000
_cell.length_b   1.000
_cell.length_c   1.000
_cell.angle_alpha   90.00
_cell.angle_beta   90.00
_cell.angle_gamma   90.00
#
_symmetry.space_group_name_H-M   'P 1'
#
loop_
_entity.id
_entity.type
_entity.pdbx_description
1 polymer ?
#
loop_
_entity_poly.entity_id
_entity_poly.type
_entity_poly.pdbx_seq_one_letter_code
_entity_poly.pdbx_strand_id
1 'polypeptide(L)'
;MALSLVGYIGVVNRSQKDIDGKKDIRAALAAERKFFLSHPAYRHMADRMGTPHLQKVLNQQLTNHIRDTLPSLRSKLQSQLLSLEKEVEEYKNFRPDDPTRKTKALLQMVQQFAVDFEKRIEGSGDQVDTLELSGGARINRIFHERFPFELVKMEFDEKDLRREISYAIKNIHGIRTGLFTPDMAFEAIVKKQIIKLKEPSLKCVDLVVSELAMVIKKCSEKLGSYPRLREETERIVTTYIREREGKTKDQILLLIDIELSYINTNHEDFIGFANAQQRSTQANKKRAIPNQVLIHIRY
;
A
#
# COMPACT_ATOMS: atom_id res chain seq x y z
N MET A 1 7.04 -26.63 32.16
CA MET A 1 7.93 -27.79 32.35
C MET A 1 7.38 -28.65 33.48
N ALA A 2 6.57 -29.65 33.17
CA ALA A 2 6.22 -30.70 34.13
C ALA A 2 7.14 -31.89 33.83
N LEU A 3 8.33 -31.91 34.43
CA LEU A 3 9.12 -33.13 34.54
C LEU A 3 8.33 -34.06 35.47
N SER A 4 7.44 -34.86 34.89
CA SER A 4 6.89 -36.01 35.59
C SER A 4 8.08 -36.92 35.90
N LEU A 5 8.57 -36.88 37.14
CA LEU A 5 9.48 -37.86 37.72
C LEU A 5 8.73 -39.20 37.80
N VAL A 6 8.46 -39.81 36.65
CA VAL A 6 7.92 -41.17 36.58
C VAL A 6 9.11 -42.07 36.90
N GLY A 7 9.11 -42.64 38.10
CA GLY A 7 10.17 -43.56 38.53
C GLY A 7 10.30 -44.76 37.60
N TYR A 8 11.39 -45.50 37.74
CA TYR A 8 11.67 -46.67 36.92
C TYR A 8 10.92 -47.90 37.43
N ILE A 9 10.33 -48.67 36.50
CA ILE A 9 9.67 -49.96 36.77
C ILE A 9 10.38 -51.02 35.92
N GLY A 10 11.04 -51.96 36.60
CA GLY A 10 11.67 -53.11 35.96
C GLY A 10 10.64 -54.17 35.57
N VAL A 11 10.82 -54.78 34.40
CA VAL A 11 9.97 -55.84 33.85
C VAL A 11 10.86 -56.99 33.38
N VAL A 12 10.42 -58.23 33.58
CA VAL A 12 11.13 -59.42 33.08
C VAL A 12 10.30 -60.09 32.00
N ASN A 13 10.81 -60.03 30.77
CA ASN A 13 10.12 -60.56 29.60
C ASN A 13 10.50 -62.03 29.33
N ARG A 14 9.72 -62.66 28.44
CA ARG A 14 10.03 -63.98 27.87
C ARG A 14 11.34 -63.91 27.08
N SER A 15 12.22 -64.90 27.31
CA SER A 15 13.43 -65.08 26.51
C SER A 15 13.11 -65.66 25.13
N GLN A 16 14.05 -65.64 24.18
CA GLN A 16 13.83 -66.20 22.84
C GLN A 16 13.35 -67.66 22.88
N LYS A 17 13.94 -68.48 23.77
CA LYS A 17 13.53 -69.88 23.98
C LYS A 17 12.10 -70.01 24.53
N ASP A 18 11.68 -69.10 25.41
CA ASP A 18 10.31 -69.09 25.94
C ASP A 18 9.28 -68.68 24.85
N ILE A 19 9.69 -67.87 23.87
CA ILE A 19 8.86 -67.47 22.73
C ILE A 19 8.70 -68.65 21.77
N ASP A 20 9.79 -69.31 21.42
CA ASP A 20 9.78 -70.49 20.54
C ASP A 20 8.96 -71.63 21.16
N GLY A 21 9.04 -71.79 22.49
CA GLY A 21 8.26 -72.73 23.28
C GLY A 21 6.82 -72.28 23.61
N LYS A 22 6.36 -71.14 23.07
CA LYS A 22 5.02 -70.57 23.28
C LYS A 22 4.59 -70.51 24.76
N LYS A 23 5.50 -70.08 25.65
CA LYS A 23 5.23 -69.99 27.08
C LYS A 23 4.03 -69.09 27.36
N ASP A 24 3.10 -69.63 28.14
CA ASP A 24 1.87 -68.95 28.53
C ASP A 24 2.15 -67.67 29.33
N ILE A 25 1.29 -66.67 29.16
CA ILE A 25 1.41 -65.35 29.79
C ILE A 25 1.30 -65.47 31.31
N ARG A 26 0.42 -66.34 31.84
CA ARG A 26 0.29 -66.52 33.29
C ARG A 26 1.55 -67.14 33.88
N ALA A 27 2.14 -68.09 33.17
CA ALA A 27 3.42 -68.69 33.54
C ALA A 27 4.58 -67.68 33.49
N ALA A 28 4.58 -66.76 32.51
CA ALA A 28 5.56 -65.68 32.42
C ALA A 28 5.42 -64.67 33.58
N LEU A 29 4.21 -64.24 33.93
CA LEU A 29 3.96 -63.34 35.06
C LEU A 29 4.31 -63.99 36.41
N ALA A 30 4.05 -65.28 36.57
CA ALA A 30 4.45 -66.02 37.77
C ALA A 30 5.98 -66.13 37.89
N ALA A 31 6.67 -66.37 36.78
CA ALA A 31 8.13 -66.38 36.72
C ALA A 31 8.74 -65.00 37.02
N GLU A 32 8.15 -63.93 36.48
CA GLU A 32 8.52 -62.55 36.76
C GLU A 32 8.39 -62.22 38.27
N ARG A 33 7.23 -62.56 38.87
CA ARG A 33 7.00 -62.35 40.30
C ARG A 33 8.00 -63.14 41.15
N LYS A 34 8.28 -64.39 40.79
CA LYS A 34 9.27 -65.23 41.48
C LYS A 34 10.66 -64.61 41.40
N PHE A 35 11.08 -64.13 40.23
CA PHE A 35 12.37 -63.47 40.02
C PHE A 35 12.55 -62.28 40.97
N PHE A 36 11.60 -61.35 41.00
CA PHE A 36 11.70 -60.16 41.86
C PHE A 36 11.69 -60.50 43.35
N LEU A 37 10.99 -61.55 43.77
CA LEU A 37 10.97 -61.99 45.18
C LEU A 37 12.26 -62.74 45.59
N SER A 38 12.86 -63.52 44.68
CA SER A 38 14.06 -64.31 44.97
C SER A 38 15.37 -63.55 44.83
N HIS A 39 15.39 -62.44 44.07
CA HIS A 39 16.63 -61.73 43.79
C HIS A 39 17.02 -60.78 44.94
N PRO A 40 18.20 -60.96 45.59
CA PRO A 40 18.58 -60.20 46.80
C PRO A 40 18.56 -58.67 46.62
N ALA A 41 18.98 -58.18 45.44
CA ALA A 41 19.04 -56.75 45.15
C ALA A 41 17.65 -56.11 44.91
N TYR A 42 16.67 -56.86 44.39
CA TYR A 42 15.35 -56.31 44.00
C TYR A 42 14.21 -56.71 44.95
N ARG A 43 14.46 -57.64 45.89
CA ARG A 43 13.45 -58.16 46.82
C ARG A 43 12.72 -57.06 47.59
N HIS A 44 13.44 -56.04 48.05
CA HIS A 44 12.87 -54.90 48.79
C HIS A 44 11.96 -53.99 47.94
N MET A 45 11.96 -54.14 46.60
CA MET A 45 11.11 -53.38 45.67
C MET A 45 10.15 -54.26 44.87
N ALA A 46 10.07 -55.56 45.16
CA ALA A 46 9.31 -56.51 44.35
C ALA A 46 7.83 -56.14 44.13
N ASP A 47 7.23 -55.37 45.05
CA ASP A 47 5.85 -54.88 44.95
C ASP A 47 5.66 -53.63 44.07
N ARG A 48 6.77 -52.95 43.73
CA ARG A 48 6.82 -51.81 42.80
C ARG A 48 7.40 -52.17 41.43
N MET A 49 7.63 -53.47 41.19
CA MET A 49 8.23 -53.98 39.96
C MET A 49 7.28 -54.97 39.27
N GLY A 50 7.57 -55.23 38.00
CA GLY A 50 6.86 -56.19 37.17
C GLY A 50 5.70 -55.61 36.36
N THR A 51 5.28 -56.38 35.37
CA THR A 51 4.24 -56.02 34.40
C THR A 51 2.91 -55.58 35.04
N PRO A 52 2.39 -56.25 36.11
CA PRO A 52 1.14 -55.84 36.72
C PRO A 52 1.23 -54.47 37.40
N HIS A 53 2.37 -54.15 38.02
CA HIS A 53 2.59 -52.84 38.63
C HIS A 53 2.71 -51.76 37.57
N LEU A 54 3.45 -52.02 36.48
CA LEU A 54 3.55 -51.13 35.33
C LEU A 54 2.17 -50.79 34.75
N GLN A 55 1.32 -51.79 34.52
CA GLN A 55 -0.02 -51.58 33.98
C GLN A 55 -0.86 -50.67 34.89
N LYS A 56 -0.81 -50.88 36.21
CA LYS A 56 -1.51 -50.03 37.18
C LYS A 56 -1.00 -48.60 37.15
N VAL A 57 0.32 -48.41 37.11
CA VAL A 57 0.95 -47.08 37.07
C VAL A 57 0.62 -46.36 35.77
N LEU A 58 0.71 -47.02 34.61
CA LEU A 58 0.36 -46.42 33.32
C LEU A 58 -1.10 -46.00 33.26
N ASN A 59 -2.03 -46.85 33.73
CA ASN A 59 -3.45 -46.49 33.81
C ASN A 59 -3.70 -45.29 34.73
N GLN A 60 -3.02 -45.23 35.87
CA GLN A 60 -3.14 -44.10 36.79
C GLN A 60 -2.58 -42.82 36.18
N GLN A 61 -1.41 -42.89 35.53
CA GLN A 61 -0.78 -41.75 34.87
C GLN A 61 -1.64 -41.23 33.72
N LEU A 62 -2.18 -42.11 32.88
CA LEU A 62 -3.09 -41.73 31.81
C LEU A 62 -4.36 -41.07 32.36
N THR A 63 -4.97 -41.65 33.40
CA THR A 63 -6.18 -41.10 34.00
C THR A 63 -5.94 -39.70 34.61
N ASN A 64 -4.81 -39.53 35.28
CA ASN A 64 -4.41 -38.23 35.85
C ASN A 64 -4.12 -37.22 34.73
N HIS A 65 -3.37 -37.61 33.70
CA HIS A 65 -3.07 -36.75 32.57
C HIS A 65 -4.33 -36.30 31.83
N ILE A 66 -5.30 -37.21 31.60
CA ILE A 66 -6.60 -36.86 31.04
C ILE A 66 -7.29 -35.84 31.94
N ARG A 67 -7.37 -36.09 33.25
CA ARG A 67 -8.01 -35.18 34.21
C ARG A 67 -7.37 -33.79 34.22
N ASP A 68 -6.05 -33.71 34.15
CA ASP A 68 -5.31 -32.45 34.23
C ASP A 68 -5.36 -31.66 32.92
N THR A 69 -5.42 -32.34 31.77
CA THR A 69 -5.48 -31.72 30.44
C THR A 69 -6.89 -31.40 29.95
N LEU A 70 -7.92 -32.07 30.48
CA LEU A 70 -9.31 -31.88 30.04
C LEU A 70 -9.83 -30.44 30.25
N PRO A 71 -9.55 -29.75 31.39
CA PRO A 71 -10.02 -28.38 31.59
C PRO A 71 -9.43 -27.39 30.58
N SER A 72 -8.13 -27.50 30.29
CA SER A 72 -7.45 -26.62 29.33
C SER A 72 -7.89 -26.91 27.89
N LEU A 73 -8.07 -28.19 27.54
CA LEU A 73 -8.63 -28.59 26.25
C LEU A 73 -10.06 -28.05 26.08
N ARG A 74 -10.91 -28.17 27.10
CA ARG A 74 -12.28 -27.62 27.08
C ARG A 74 -12.25 -26.11 26.86
N SER A 75 -11.42 -25.37 27.61
CA SER A 75 -11.30 -23.92 27.45
C SER A 75 -10.84 -23.53 26.04
N LYS A 76 -9.88 -24.27 25.47
CA LYS A 76 -9.40 -24.06 24.11
C LYS A 76 -10.51 -24.29 23.07
N LEU A 77 -11.24 -25.39 23.21
CA LEU A 77 -12.36 -25.72 22.32
C LEU A 77 -13.49 -24.69 22.43
N GLN A 78 -13.80 -24.20 23.63
CA GLN A 78 -14.80 -23.13 23.83
C GLN A 78 -14.38 -21.82 23.17
N SER A 79 -13.10 -21.43 23.29
CA SER A 79 -12.59 -20.23 22.62
C SER A 79 -12.63 -20.36 21.09
N GLN A 80 -12.25 -21.53 20.55
CA GLN A 80 -12.34 -21.81 19.12
C GLN A 80 -13.78 -21.80 18.62
N LEU A 81 -14.71 -22.41 19.39
CA LEU A 81 -16.13 -22.42 19.07
C LEU A 81 -16.71 -21.00 19.05
N LEU A 82 -16.39 -20.15 20.02
CA LEU A 82 -16.86 -18.76 20.05
C LEU A 82 -16.36 -17.96 18.83
N SER A 83 -15.11 -18.16 18.44
CA SER A 83 -14.54 -17.53 17.23
C SER A 83 -15.27 -17.98 15.97
N LEU A 84 -15.53 -19.28 15.84
CA LEU A 84 -16.25 -19.84 14.70
C LEU A 84 -17.72 -19.44 14.69
N GLU A 85 -18.37 -19.35 15.85
CA GLU A 85 -19.77 -18.91 15.95
C GLU A 85 -19.95 -17.49 15.40
N LYS A 86 -18.97 -16.59 15.61
CA LYS A 86 -19.01 -15.25 15.04
C LYS A 86 -19.03 -15.27 13.51
N GLU A 87 -18.20 -16.11 12.89
CA GLU A 87 -18.19 -16.30 11.43
C GLU A 87 -19.47 -17.00 10.95
N VAL A 88 -19.89 -18.07 11.64
CA VAL A 88 -21.08 -18.87 11.29
C VAL A 88 -22.36 -18.06 11.40
N GLU A 89 -22.49 -17.12 12.34
CA GLU A 89 -23.65 -16.23 12.45
C GLU A 89 -23.89 -15.46 11.15
N GLU A 90 -22.82 -15.06 10.46
CA GLU A 90 -22.93 -14.43 9.14
C GLU A 90 -23.55 -15.41 8.13
N TYR A 91 -23.26 -16.71 8.23
CA TYR A 91 -23.76 -17.77 7.34
C TYR A 91 -25.06 -18.46 7.79
N LYS A 92 -25.56 -18.27 9.03
CA LYS A 92 -26.76 -19.00 9.54
C LYS A 92 -28.02 -18.80 8.70
N ASN A 93 -28.16 -17.62 8.10
CA ASN A 93 -29.27 -17.28 7.19
C ASN A 93 -28.86 -17.45 5.71
N PHE A 94 -27.94 -18.35 5.39
CA PHE A 94 -27.47 -18.58 4.03
C PHE A 94 -28.48 -19.42 3.24
N ARG A 95 -29.08 -18.80 2.24
CA ARG A 95 -29.80 -19.47 1.16
C ARG A 95 -29.07 -19.14 -0.15
N PRO A 96 -28.48 -20.14 -0.85
CA PRO A 96 -27.68 -19.89 -2.04
C PRO A 96 -28.44 -19.16 -3.17
N ASP A 97 -29.77 -19.29 -3.19
CA ASP A 97 -30.66 -18.68 -4.18
C ASP A 97 -31.44 -17.46 -3.69
N ASP A 98 -31.11 -16.89 -2.53
CA ASP A 98 -31.78 -15.65 -2.09
C ASP A 98 -31.20 -14.42 -2.83
N PRO A 99 -31.97 -13.77 -3.74
CA PRO A 99 -31.50 -12.62 -4.49
C PRO A 99 -31.20 -11.42 -3.59
N THR A 100 -31.88 -11.27 -2.44
CA THR A 100 -31.69 -10.12 -1.54
C THR A 100 -30.30 -10.07 -0.94
N ARG A 101 -29.73 -11.25 -0.62
CA ARG A 101 -28.38 -11.37 -0.08
C ARG A 101 -27.30 -11.14 -1.15
N LYS A 102 -27.54 -11.58 -2.39
CA LYS A 102 -26.66 -11.28 -3.54
C LYS A 102 -26.58 -9.77 -3.78
N THR A 103 -27.72 -9.08 -3.76
CA THR A 103 -27.77 -7.61 -3.89
C THR A 103 -27.09 -6.91 -2.72
N LYS A 104 -27.32 -7.37 -1.47
CA LYS A 104 -26.66 -6.80 -0.29
C LYS A 104 -25.14 -6.98 -0.34
N ALA A 105 -24.65 -8.16 -0.71
CA ALA A 105 -23.22 -8.42 -0.83
C ALA A 105 -22.58 -7.54 -1.92
N LEU A 106 -23.23 -7.44 -3.09
CA LEU A 106 -22.79 -6.53 -4.16
C LEU A 106 -22.69 -5.09 -3.65
N LEU A 107 -23.74 -4.59 -2.99
CA LEU A 107 -23.77 -3.22 -2.46
C LEU A 107 -22.64 -2.98 -1.46
N GLN A 108 -22.44 -3.89 -0.51
CA GLN A 108 -21.37 -3.78 0.49
C GLN A 108 -19.99 -3.78 -0.15
N MET A 109 -19.75 -4.63 -1.15
CA MET A 109 -18.47 -4.69 -1.86
C MET A 109 -18.20 -3.42 -2.66
N VAL A 110 -19.21 -2.86 -3.34
CA VAL A 110 -19.08 -1.60 -4.08
C VAL A 110 -18.87 -0.42 -3.13
N GLN A 111 -19.61 -0.36 -2.02
CA GLN A 111 -19.42 0.67 -0.99
C GLN A 111 -18.02 0.62 -0.38
N GLN A 112 -17.53 -0.59 -0.06
CA GLN A 112 -16.18 -0.77 0.46
C GLN A 112 -15.13 -0.31 -0.55
N PHE A 113 -15.29 -0.66 -1.83
CA PHE A 113 -14.40 -0.19 -2.90
C PHE A 113 -14.37 1.34 -3.00
N ALA A 114 -15.55 1.99 -2.93
CA ALA A 114 -15.65 3.44 -3.00
C ALA A 114 -14.94 4.12 -1.82
N VAL A 115 -15.18 3.65 -0.59
CA VAL A 115 -14.53 4.16 0.63
C VAL A 115 -13.01 3.95 0.56
N ASP A 116 -12.55 2.78 0.11
CA ASP A 116 -11.11 2.50 -0.02
C ASP A 116 -10.45 3.39 -1.09
N PHE A 117 -11.15 3.65 -2.19
CA PHE A 117 -10.67 4.56 -3.23
C PHE A 117 -10.53 6.00 -2.69
N GLU A 118 -11.57 6.51 -2.03
CA GLU A 118 -11.56 7.84 -1.39
C GLU A 118 -10.41 7.96 -0.37
N LYS A 119 -10.28 7.00 0.55
CA LYS A 119 -9.18 6.96 1.54
C LYS A 119 -7.80 6.99 0.90
N ARG A 120 -7.59 6.29 -0.22
CA ARG A 120 -6.30 6.28 -0.92
C ARG A 120 -5.99 7.56 -1.68
N ILE A 121 -7.00 8.30 -2.13
CA ILE A 121 -6.86 9.57 -2.85
C ILE A 121 -6.72 10.75 -1.88
N GLU A 122 -7.51 10.77 -0.81
CA GLU A 122 -7.51 11.88 0.16
C GLU A 122 -6.49 11.70 1.27
N GLY A 123 -6.01 10.47 1.50
CA GLY A 123 -5.08 10.15 2.59
C GLY A 123 -5.77 9.99 3.95
N SER A 124 -7.10 9.84 4.00
CA SER A 124 -7.92 9.69 5.21
C SER A 124 -7.99 8.25 5.75
N GLY A 125 -6.95 7.45 5.51
CA GLY A 125 -6.89 6.06 5.98
C GLY A 125 -6.73 5.94 7.50
N ASP A 126 -7.41 4.95 8.12
CA ASP A 126 -7.27 4.66 9.56
C ASP A 126 -5.86 4.15 9.93
N GLN A 127 -5.11 3.68 8.93
CA GLN A 127 -3.72 3.25 9.04
C GLN A 127 -2.89 4.00 8.01
N VAL A 128 -1.82 4.66 8.46
CA VAL A 128 -0.87 5.36 7.59
C VAL A 128 0.20 4.37 7.16
N ASP A 129 0.32 4.14 5.85
CA ASP A 129 1.41 3.37 5.27
C ASP A 129 2.71 4.19 5.36
N THR A 130 3.73 3.65 6.03
CA THR A 130 5.02 4.32 6.24
C THR A 130 6.09 3.88 5.24
N LEU A 131 5.78 2.90 4.38
CA LEU A 131 6.73 2.33 3.42
C LEU A 131 6.53 2.92 2.02
N GLU A 132 5.27 3.09 1.60
CA GLU A 132 4.93 3.59 0.27
C GLU A 132 4.09 4.87 0.32
N LEU A 133 4.32 5.77 -0.65
CA LEU A 133 3.45 6.93 -0.84
C LEU A 133 2.05 6.47 -1.29
N SER A 134 1.01 7.04 -0.69
CA SER A 134 -0.38 6.84 -1.11
C SER A 134 -0.63 7.39 -2.52
N GLY A 135 -1.70 6.93 -3.17
CA GLY A 135 -2.09 7.42 -4.50
C GLY A 135 -2.27 8.93 -4.52
N GLY A 136 -2.96 9.48 -3.52
CA GLY A 136 -3.11 10.92 -3.32
C GLY A 136 -1.79 11.67 -3.19
N ALA A 137 -0.87 11.17 -2.36
CA ALA A 137 0.44 11.78 -2.17
C ALA A 137 1.28 11.77 -3.46
N ARG A 138 1.20 10.69 -4.25
CA ARG A 138 1.88 10.60 -5.56
C ARG A 138 1.29 11.59 -6.57
N ILE A 139 -0.04 11.77 -6.59
CA ILE A 139 -0.72 12.78 -7.41
C ILE A 139 -0.30 14.20 -6.98
N ASN A 140 -0.25 14.48 -5.68
CA ASN A 140 0.21 15.76 -5.16
C ASN A 140 1.64 16.07 -5.64
N ARG A 141 2.54 15.08 -5.58
CA ARG A 141 3.90 15.20 -6.10
C ARG A 141 3.94 15.46 -7.61
N ILE A 142 3.05 14.86 -8.38
CA ILE A 142 2.95 15.14 -9.82
C ILE A 142 2.64 16.62 -10.04
N PHE A 143 1.65 17.17 -9.34
CA PHE A 143 1.24 18.57 -9.50
C PHE A 143 2.24 19.58 -8.97
N HIS A 144 2.91 19.30 -7.84
CA HIS A 144 3.70 20.31 -7.14
C HIS A 144 5.22 20.16 -7.27
N GLU A 145 5.71 18.99 -7.68
CA GLU A 145 7.13 18.78 -7.95
C GLU A 145 7.38 18.51 -9.43
N ARG A 146 6.70 17.50 -10.00
CA ARG A 146 7.03 17.02 -11.34
C ARG A 146 6.61 17.99 -12.43
N PHE A 147 5.38 18.49 -12.37
CA PHE A 147 4.86 19.39 -13.40
C PHE A 147 5.62 20.73 -13.42
N PRO A 148 5.86 21.43 -12.29
CA PRO A 148 6.71 22.61 -12.26
C PRO A 148 8.13 22.34 -12.78
N PHE A 149 8.72 21.19 -12.43
CA PHE A 149 10.01 20.80 -12.97
C PHE A 149 10.01 20.67 -14.50
N GLU A 150 9.00 20.03 -15.10
CA GLU A 150 8.90 19.92 -16.55
C GLU A 150 8.69 21.29 -17.22
N LEU A 151 7.98 22.23 -16.56
CA LEU A 151 7.84 23.61 -17.03
C LEU A 151 9.16 24.37 -17.01
N VAL A 152 9.95 24.25 -15.93
CA VAL A 152 11.26 24.91 -15.83
C VAL A 152 12.27 24.28 -16.79
N LYS A 153 12.23 22.95 -16.96
CA LYS A 153 13.09 22.22 -17.89
C LYS A 153 12.89 22.66 -19.34
N MET A 154 11.78 23.31 -19.69
CA MET A 154 11.62 24.01 -20.96
C MET A 154 12.48 25.29 -21.07
N GLU A 155 13.57 25.38 -20.31
CA GLU A 155 14.53 26.47 -20.29
C GLU A 155 14.95 26.88 -21.70
N PHE A 156 15.03 28.20 -21.88
CA PHE A 156 15.30 28.82 -23.16
C PHE A 156 16.81 28.88 -23.39
N ASP A 157 17.28 28.50 -24.58
CA ASP A 157 18.56 29.01 -25.04
C ASP A 157 18.39 30.52 -25.32
N GLU A 158 18.91 31.35 -24.41
CA GLU A 158 18.86 32.80 -24.53
C GLU A 158 19.41 33.30 -25.87
N LYS A 159 20.42 32.62 -26.44
CA LYS A 159 21.01 33.00 -27.73
C LYS A 159 20.02 32.79 -28.85
N ASP A 160 19.35 31.64 -28.85
CA ASP A 160 18.33 31.32 -29.84
C ASP A 160 17.12 32.25 -29.70
N LEU A 161 16.66 32.53 -28.49
CA LEU A 161 15.55 33.46 -28.25
C LEU A 161 15.88 34.88 -28.75
N ARG A 162 17.09 35.38 -28.46
CA ARG A 162 17.55 36.69 -28.97
C ARG A 162 17.60 36.71 -30.50
N ARG A 163 18.05 35.63 -31.13
CA ARG A 163 18.06 35.49 -32.59
C ARG A 163 16.65 35.51 -33.16
N GLU A 164 15.71 34.79 -32.53
CA GLU A 164 14.30 34.78 -32.93
C GLU A 164 13.65 36.16 -32.82
N ILE A 165 13.87 36.87 -31.71
CA ILE A 165 13.41 38.25 -31.52
C ILE A 165 13.96 39.15 -32.64
N SER A 166 15.26 39.04 -32.95
CA SER A 166 15.90 39.83 -34.02
C SER A 166 15.25 39.58 -35.38
N TYR A 167 14.98 38.31 -35.72
CA TYR A 167 14.29 37.96 -36.97
C TYR A 167 12.85 38.44 -36.98
N ALA A 168 12.09 38.27 -35.89
CA ALA A 168 10.71 38.73 -35.80
C ALA A 168 10.59 40.24 -36.04
N ILE A 169 11.44 41.04 -35.38
CA ILE A 169 11.46 42.50 -35.54
C ILE A 169 11.80 42.88 -36.98
N LYS A 170 12.85 42.28 -37.57
CA LYS A 170 13.26 42.58 -38.95
C LYS A 170 12.17 42.21 -39.97
N ASN A 171 11.55 41.05 -39.80
CA ASN A 171 10.51 40.57 -40.72
C ASN A 171 9.24 41.42 -40.66
N ILE A 172 8.84 41.91 -39.48
CA ILE A 172 7.66 42.78 -39.35
C ILE A 172 7.90 44.16 -39.97
N HIS A 173 9.11 44.70 -39.82
CA HIS A 173 9.47 45.96 -40.47
C HIS A 173 9.60 45.84 -42.00
N GLY A 174 10.07 44.69 -42.48
CA GLY A 174 10.26 44.42 -43.90
C GLY A 174 11.19 45.46 -44.54
N ILE A 175 10.70 46.14 -45.58
CA ILE A 175 11.45 47.18 -46.30
C ILE A 175 11.48 48.54 -45.59
N ARG A 176 10.70 48.72 -44.52
CA ARG A 176 10.60 50.01 -43.82
C ARG A 176 11.66 50.10 -42.73
N THR A 177 12.28 51.27 -42.57
CA THR A 177 13.12 51.55 -41.40
C THR A 177 12.24 51.78 -40.18
N GLY A 178 12.29 50.82 -39.25
CA GLY A 178 11.55 50.86 -37.99
C GLY A 178 12.16 51.80 -36.96
N LEU A 179 11.36 52.74 -36.45
CA LEU A 179 11.77 53.60 -35.32
C LEU A 179 11.45 52.97 -33.95
N PHE A 180 10.46 52.07 -33.89
CA PHE A 180 9.95 51.44 -32.67
C PHE A 180 9.85 49.92 -32.83
N THR A 181 9.97 49.17 -31.73
CA THR A 181 9.74 47.73 -31.76
C THR A 181 8.24 47.43 -31.95
N PRO A 182 7.82 46.62 -32.94
CA PRO A 182 6.41 46.36 -33.18
C PRO A 182 5.83 45.45 -32.10
N ASP A 183 4.64 45.77 -31.60
CA ASP A 183 3.90 44.93 -30.63
C ASP A 183 3.68 43.52 -31.17
N MET A 184 3.49 43.39 -32.48
CA MET A 184 3.37 42.11 -33.18
C MET A 184 4.60 41.20 -33.01
N ALA A 185 5.80 41.77 -32.85
CA ALA A 185 7.02 40.99 -32.64
C ALA A 185 7.03 40.37 -31.24
N PHE A 186 6.66 41.17 -30.25
CA PHE A 186 6.48 40.71 -28.87
C PHE A 186 5.40 39.62 -28.81
N GLU A 187 4.23 39.90 -29.40
CA GLU A 187 3.09 38.98 -29.42
C GLU A 187 3.47 37.62 -30.06
N ALA A 188 4.14 37.64 -31.21
CA ALA A 188 4.58 36.43 -31.91
C ALA A 188 5.55 35.59 -31.07
N ILE A 189 6.51 36.23 -30.39
CA ILE A 189 7.49 35.52 -29.55
C ILE A 189 6.83 34.94 -28.30
N VAL A 190 5.96 35.70 -27.63
CA VAL A 190 5.24 35.23 -26.44
C VAL A 190 4.32 34.05 -26.78
N LYS A 191 3.51 34.17 -27.85
CA LYS A 191 2.65 33.07 -28.32
C LYS A 191 3.44 31.81 -28.62
N LYS A 192 4.62 31.94 -29.23
CA LYS A 192 5.52 30.80 -29.50
C LYS A 192 5.97 30.10 -28.21
N GLN A 193 6.15 30.83 -27.11
CA GLN A 193 6.48 30.20 -25.82
C GLN A 193 5.26 29.57 -25.15
N ILE A 194 4.09 30.23 -25.17
CA ILE A 194 2.85 29.69 -24.59
C ILE A 194 2.49 28.34 -25.21
N ILE A 195 2.62 28.17 -26.53
CA ILE A 195 2.33 26.89 -27.21
C ILE A 195 3.13 25.72 -26.62
N LYS A 196 4.37 25.96 -26.16
CA LYS A 196 5.22 24.90 -25.60
C LYS A 196 4.69 24.33 -24.29
N LEU A 197 3.82 25.07 -23.57
CA LEU A 197 3.17 24.60 -22.34
C LEU A 197 2.21 23.41 -22.58
N LYS A 198 1.80 23.17 -23.82
CA LYS A 198 0.88 22.09 -24.20
C LYS A 198 1.41 20.71 -23.82
N GLU A 199 2.63 20.39 -24.23
CA GLU A 199 3.21 19.06 -24.01
C GLU A 199 3.35 18.68 -22.52
N PRO A 200 3.98 19.50 -21.64
CA PRO A 200 4.10 19.16 -20.22
C PRO A 200 2.73 19.13 -19.53
N SER A 201 1.76 19.95 -19.95
CA SER A 201 0.41 19.95 -19.36
C SER A 201 -0.35 18.67 -19.70
N LEU A 202 -0.28 18.20 -20.95
CA LEU A 202 -0.87 16.91 -21.34
C LEU A 202 -0.17 15.73 -20.66
N LYS A 203 1.16 15.78 -20.57
CA LYS A 203 1.94 14.76 -19.85
C LYS A 203 1.60 14.70 -18.37
N CYS A 204 1.29 15.83 -17.74
CA CYS A 204 0.81 15.88 -16.36
C CYS A 204 -0.50 15.07 -16.21
N VAL A 205 -1.46 15.24 -17.13
CA VAL A 205 -2.69 14.43 -17.14
C VAL A 205 -2.38 12.95 -17.28
N ASP A 206 -1.51 12.56 -18.20
CA ASP A 206 -1.14 11.15 -18.41
C ASP A 206 -0.57 10.51 -17.15
N LEU A 207 0.30 11.23 -16.43
CA LEU A 207 0.87 10.77 -15.16
C LEU A 207 -0.21 10.60 -14.09
N VAL A 208 -1.13 11.55 -13.96
CA VAL A 208 -2.24 11.45 -13.00
C VAL A 208 -3.16 10.28 -13.34
N VAL A 209 -3.50 10.07 -14.61
CA VAL A 209 -4.34 8.95 -15.06
C VAL A 209 -3.67 7.60 -14.77
N SER A 210 -2.35 7.51 -14.99
CA SER A 210 -1.57 6.31 -14.64
C SER A 210 -1.63 6.01 -13.14
N GLU A 211 -1.47 7.03 -12.30
CA GLU A 211 -1.58 6.88 -10.84
C GLU A 211 -2.99 6.45 -10.42
N LEU A 212 -4.05 7.08 -10.95
CA LEU A 212 -5.42 6.67 -10.67
C LEU A 212 -5.69 5.21 -11.06
N ALA A 213 -5.15 4.75 -12.19
CA ALA A 213 -5.26 3.34 -12.60
C ALA A 213 -4.56 2.38 -11.61
N MET A 214 -3.42 2.78 -11.03
CA MET A 214 -2.77 2.01 -9.97
C MET A 214 -3.63 1.95 -8.70
N VAL A 215 -4.26 3.06 -8.31
CA VAL A 215 -5.16 3.10 -7.14
C VAL A 215 -6.33 2.14 -7.33
N ILE A 216 -6.96 2.14 -8.51
CA ILE A 216 -8.07 1.23 -8.82
C ILE A 216 -7.65 -0.23 -8.64
N LYS A 217 -6.52 -0.63 -9.22
CA LYS A 217 -6.00 -2.00 -9.10
C LYS A 217 -5.74 -2.39 -7.64
N LYS A 218 -5.14 -1.49 -6.84
CA LYS A 218 -4.90 -1.75 -5.42
C LYS A 218 -6.20 -1.82 -4.59
N CYS A 219 -7.24 -1.07 -4.96
CA CYS A 219 -8.55 -1.16 -4.29
C CYS A 219 -9.33 -2.42 -4.68
N SER A 220 -9.25 -2.83 -5.94
CA SER A 220 -9.98 -3.98 -6.47
C SER A 220 -9.43 -5.33 -5.99
N GLU A 221 -8.21 -5.39 -5.44
CA GLU A 221 -7.65 -6.61 -4.81
C GLU A 221 -8.55 -7.17 -3.71
N LYS A 222 -9.23 -6.31 -2.93
CA LYS A 222 -10.19 -6.72 -1.89
C LYS A 222 -11.47 -7.35 -2.46
N LEU A 223 -11.74 -7.16 -3.75
CA LEU A 223 -12.83 -7.83 -4.48
C LEU A 223 -12.41 -9.22 -4.98
N GLY A 224 -11.23 -9.72 -4.62
CA GLY A 224 -10.70 -11.01 -5.08
C GLY A 224 -11.61 -12.21 -4.80
N SER A 225 -12.47 -12.13 -3.78
CA SER A 225 -13.49 -13.14 -3.48
C SER A 225 -14.56 -13.28 -4.57
N TYR A 226 -14.75 -12.25 -5.42
CA TYR A 226 -15.69 -12.22 -6.54
C TYR A 226 -14.99 -11.81 -7.85
N PRO A 227 -14.31 -12.73 -8.56
CA PRO A 227 -13.45 -12.40 -9.70
C PRO A 227 -14.16 -11.64 -10.83
N ARG A 228 -15.40 -12.03 -11.17
CA ARG A 228 -16.18 -11.35 -12.21
C ARG A 228 -16.59 -9.93 -11.80
N LEU A 229 -16.93 -9.73 -10.52
CA LEU A 229 -17.26 -8.40 -10.00
C LEU A 229 -16.02 -7.50 -10.03
N ARG A 230 -14.86 -8.04 -9.64
CA ARG A 230 -13.58 -7.32 -9.72
C ARG A 230 -13.29 -6.86 -11.14
N GLU A 231 -13.35 -7.77 -12.12
CA GLU A 231 -13.08 -7.46 -13.52
C GLU A 231 -14.03 -6.38 -14.07
N GLU A 232 -15.34 -6.53 -13.84
CA GLU A 232 -16.32 -5.53 -14.29
C GLU A 232 -16.16 -4.17 -13.59
N THR A 233 -15.83 -4.17 -12.28
CA THR A 233 -15.59 -2.93 -11.54
C THR A 233 -14.35 -2.22 -12.07
N GLU A 234 -13.23 -2.93 -12.24
CA GLU A 234 -12.01 -2.38 -12.83
C GLU A 234 -12.27 -1.83 -14.24
N ARG A 235 -13.01 -2.57 -15.07
CA ARG A 235 -13.36 -2.17 -16.44
C ARG A 235 -14.17 -0.89 -16.45
N ILE A 236 -15.28 -0.84 -15.71
CA ILE A 236 -16.20 0.33 -15.69
C ILE A 236 -15.46 1.59 -15.23
N VAL A 237 -14.73 1.50 -14.11
CA VAL A 237 -14.04 2.68 -13.56
C VAL A 237 -12.89 3.11 -14.46
N THR A 238 -12.12 2.17 -15.03
CA THR A 238 -11.03 2.51 -15.96
C THR A 238 -11.58 3.16 -17.24
N THR A 239 -12.66 2.64 -17.81
CA THR A 239 -13.32 3.27 -18.97
C THR A 239 -13.79 4.68 -18.64
N TYR A 240 -14.40 4.90 -17.48
CA TYR A 240 -14.81 6.23 -17.05
C TYR A 240 -13.62 7.19 -16.94
N ILE A 241 -12.50 6.75 -16.33
CA ILE A 241 -11.28 7.58 -16.26
C ILE A 241 -10.75 7.93 -17.64
N ARG A 242 -10.74 7.00 -18.60
CA ARG A 242 -10.30 7.27 -19.98
C ARG A 242 -11.20 8.27 -20.70
N GLU A 243 -12.51 8.22 -20.47
CA GLU A 243 -13.43 9.23 -21.01
C GLU A 243 -13.16 10.61 -20.38
N ARG A 244 -12.93 10.66 -19.06
CA ARG A 244 -12.60 11.89 -18.34
C ARG A 244 -11.24 12.45 -18.74
N GLU A 245 -10.25 11.60 -19.03
CA GLU A 245 -8.94 11.98 -19.54
C GLU A 245 -9.06 12.82 -20.82
N GLY A 246 -9.85 12.34 -21.80
CA GLY A 246 -10.08 13.07 -23.05
C GLY A 246 -10.66 14.47 -22.80
N LYS A 247 -11.74 14.55 -22.02
CA LYS A 247 -12.39 15.82 -21.66
C LYS A 247 -11.45 16.78 -20.93
N THR A 248 -10.61 16.27 -20.04
CA THR A 248 -9.63 17.09 -19.31
C THR A 248 -8.52 17.58 -20.23
N LYS A 249 -8.03 16.74 -21.15
CA LYS A 249 -7.04 17.16 -22.16
C LYS A 249 -7.61 18.26 -23.05
N ASP A 250 -8.83 18.10 -23.54
CA ASP A 250 -9.50 19.13 -24.35
C ASP A 250 -9.64 20.46 -23.59
N GLN A 251 -10.01 20.40 -22.30
CA GLN A 251 -10.09 21.59 -21.45
C GLN A 251 -8.73 22.28 -21.26
N ILE A 252 -7.65 21.53 -21.09
CA ILE A 252 -6.30 22.09 -20.97
C ILE A 252 -5.87 22.76 -22.27
N LEU A 253 -6.18 22.15 -23.42
CA LEU A 253 -5.91 22.75 -24.72
C LEU A 253 -6.67 24.06 -24.89
N LEU A 254 -7.94 24.09 -24.50
CA LEU A 254 -8.74 25.31 -24.52
C LEU A 254 -8.14 26.40 -23.62
N LEU A 255 -7.66 26.07 -22.41
CA LEU A 255 -7.00 27.05 -21.54
C LEU A 255 -5.75 27.65 -22.20
N ILE A 256 -4.96 26.83 -22.89
CA ILE A 256 -3.78 27.32 -23.63
C ILE A 256 -4.21 28.19 -24.82
N ASP A 257 -5.26 27.82 -25.53
CA ASP A 257 -5.81 28.62 -26.64
C ASP A 257 -6.34 29.97 -26.15
N ILE A 258 -6.90 30.03 -24.94
CA ILE A 258 -7.30 31.28 -24.28
C ILE A 258 -6.07 32.17 -24.02
N GLU A 259 -5.00 31.62 -23.44
CA GLU A 259 -3.74 32.37 -23.21
C GLU A 259 -3.11 32.85 -24.53
N LEU A 260 -3.31 32.11 -25.63
CA LEU A 260 -2.88 32.52 -26.98
C LEU A 260 -3.80 33.56 -27.63
N SER A 261 -5.04 33.70 -27.18
CA SER A 261 -6.01 34.59 -27.80
C SER A 261 -5.73 36.06 -27.48
N TYR A 262 -5.24 36.36 -26.27
CA TYR A 262 -5.02 37.71 -25.80
C TYR A 262 -3.87 37.79 -24.78
N ILE A 263 -2.89 38.65 -25.06
CA ILE A 263 -1.79 38.95 -24.13
C ILE A 263 -2.12 40.24 -23.37
N ASN A 264 -2.40 40.11 -22.08
CA ASN A 264 -2.75 41.23 -21.22
C ASN A 264 -1.51 42.02 -20.78
N THR A 265 -1.20 43.10 -21.48
CA THR A 265 -0.11 44.03 -21.10
C THR A 265 -0.47 44.99 -19.96
N ASN A 266 -1.71 44.95 -19.45
CA ASN A 266 -2.13 45.72 -18.27
C ASN A 266 -2.01 44.91 -16.96
N HIS A 267 -1.52 43.67 -17.02
CA HIS A 267 -1.33 42.85 -15.83
C HIS A 267 -0.35 43.52 -14.85
N GLU A 268 -0.62 43.46 -13.55
CA GLU A 268 0.17 44.17 -12.52
C GLU A 268 1.65 43.75 -12.50
N ASP A 269 1.92 42.48 -12.76
CA ASP A 269 3.28 41.94 -12.87
C ASP A 269 3.97 42.26 -14.20
N PHE A 270 3.25 42.77 -15.20
CA PHE A 270 3.84 43.14 -16.48
C PHE A 270 4.53 44.50 -16.38
N ILE A 271 5.85 44.48 -16.21
CA ILE A 271 6.67 45.69 -16.22
C ILE A 271 6.97 46.06 -17.68
N GLY A 272 6.06 46.84 -18.28
CA GLY A 272 6.27 47.42 -19.61
C GLY A 272 7.39 48.46 -19.66
N PHE A 273 7.65 48.99 -20.87
CA PHE A 273 8.71 49.98 -21.14
C PHE A 273 8.70 51.18 -20.17
N ALA A 274 7.53 51.73 -19.84
CA ALA A 274 7.39 52.90 -18.96
C ALA A 274 7.87 52.64 -17.52
N ASN A 275 7.58 51.47 -16.97
CA ASN A 275 7.94 51.09 -15.60
C ASN A 275 9.37 50.54 -15.50
N ALA A 276 9.90 49.95 -16.58
CA ALA A 276 11.27 49.45 -16.64
C ALA A 276 12.31 50.59 -16.59
N GLN A 277 12.05 51.72 -17.24
CA GLN A 277 12.92 52.91 -17.19
C GLN A 277 12.95 53.55 -15.79
N GLN A 278 11.82 53.58 -15.07
CA GLN A 278 11.75 54.07 -13.68
C GLN A 278 12.47 53.15 -12.69
N ARG A 279 12.36 51.82 -12.86
CA ARG A 279 13.11 50.85 -12.02
C ARG A 279 14.62 50.86 -12.31
N SER A 280 15.02 50.97 -13.57
CA SER A 280 16.42 51.12 -14.00
C SER A 280 17.08 52.37 -13.39
N THR A 281 16.39 53.51 -13.42
CA THR A 281 16.88 54.77 -12.84
C THR A 281 16.92 54.73 -11.31
N GLN A 282 15.98 54.05 -10.64
CA GLN A 282 16.06 53.81 -9.19
C GLN A 282 17.18 52.83 -8.78
N ALA A 283 17.42 51.78 -9.57
CA ALA A 283 18.49 50.81 -9.32
C ALA A 283 19.89 51.46 -9.48
N ASN A 284 20.06 52.36 -10.45
CA ASN A 284 21.30 53.13 -10.61
C ASN A 284 21.51 54.17 -9.50
N LYS A 285 20.44 54.72 -8.89
CA LYS A 285 20.57 55.60 -7.72
C LYS A 285 20.93 54.84 -6.43
N LYS A 286 20.60 53.54 -6.33
CA LYS A 286 20.95 52.68 -5.18
C LYS A 286 22.38 52.13 -5.22
N ARG A 287 23.16 52.38 -6.28
CA ARG A 287 24.58 51.99 -6.38
C ARG A 287 25.57 52.96 -5.70
N ALA A 288 25.09 53.96 -4.97
CA ALA A 288 25.92 54.67 -3.98
C ALA A 288 25.94 53.85 -2.68
N ILE A 289 27.03 53.11 -2.46
CA ILE A 289 27.26 52.32 -1.25
C ILE A 289 27.36 53.26 -0.04
N PRO A 290 26.73 52.91 1.09
CA PRO A 290 27.43 52.98 2.34
C PRO A 290 27.44 51.61 3.03
N ASN A 291 28.62 51.26 3.53
CA ASN A 291 28.89 50.14 4.42
C ASN A 291 27.83 50.03 5.52
N GLN A 292 27.25 48.85 5.71
CA GLN A 292 26.86 48.39 7.04
C GLN A 292 26.71 46.88 7.11
N VAL A 293 27.52 46.32 7.99
CA VAL A 293 27.48 44.97 8.54
C VAL A 293 26.12 44.73 9.18
N LEU A 294 25.43 43.63 8.85
CA LEU A 294 24.39 43.07 9.72
C LEU A 294 24.24 41.56 9.49
N ILE A 295 24.76 40.84 10.47
CA ILE A 295 24.54 39.44 10.77
C ILE A 295 23.07 39.29 11.16
N HIS A 296 22.33 38.35 10.55
CA HIS A 296 21.36 37.58 11.32
C HIS A 296 21.10 36.19 10.74
N ILE A 297 21.24 35.22 11.64
CA ILE A 297 21.00 33.79 11.51
C ILE A 297 19.64 33.51 12.19
N ARG A 298 18.95 32.46 11.70
CA ARG A 298 17.95 31.59 12.35
C ARG A 298 16.49 31.85 11.93
N TYR A 299 15.66 30.83 11.68
CA TYR A 299 15.77 29.38 11.93
C TYR A 299 15.62 28.55 10.66
#